data_AF-A0A659SJE8-F1
#
_entry.id   AF-A0A659SJE8-F1
#
_cell.length_a   1.000
_cell.length_b   1.000
_cell.length_c   1.000
_cell.angle_alpha   90.00
_cell.angle_beta   90.00
_cell.angle_gamma   90.00
#
_symmetry.space_group_name_H-M   'P 1'
#
loop_
_entity.id
_entity.type
_entity.pdbx_description
1 polymer ?
#
loop_
_entity_poly.entity_id
_entity_poly.type
_entity_poly.pdbx_seq_one_letter_code
_entity_poly.pdbx_strand_id
1 'polypeptide(L)'
;GRKPRGKRGWLWLLLKLFIVFVVLFAIYGVYLDQKIRSRIDGKVWQLPAAVYGRMLNLEPDMPVSKTEMVNLLEATQYRLVTKMTRPGEFTVQANSIEMIRRPFDFPDSKEGQVRARRTVSDGRLETIVNLDNNRQFGFFRLDPRLITMLSSPNGEQRLFVPRSGFPDLLVDTLLATEDRHFYEHDGISLYSIGRAVLANLTAGRTVQGASTLTQQLVKNLFLSSERSYWRKANEAYMALIMDARYSKDRILELYMNEVYLGQSGDNEIRGFPLASLYYFGRPVEELSLDQQALLVGMVKGASIYNPWRNPKLALERRNLVLRLLQQQKIIDQELYDMLSARPLGVQPRGGVISPQPAFMQMVRQELQAKLGDKIKDLSGVKIFTTFDSVAQDAAEKAVVEGVPAVKKQRKMSELE
;
A
#
# COMPACT_ATOMS: atom_id res chain seq x y z
N GLY A 1 -11.23 -23.90 -73.01
CA GLY A 1 -11.32 -23.32 -71.65
C GLY A 1 -10.35 -23.99 -70.71
N ARG A 2 -9.32 -23.28 -70.22
CA ARG A 2 -8.39 -23.78 -69.18
C ARG A 2 -8.91 -23.35 -67.81
N LYS A 3 -9.29 -24.32 -66.96
CA LYS A 3 -9.66 -24.10 -65.55
C LYS A 3 -8.45 -23.61 -64.73
N PRO A 4 -8.61 -22.66 -63.80
CA PRO A 4 -7.50 -22.12 -63.02
C PRO A 4 -7.06 -23.15 -61.96
N ARG A 5 -5.94 -23.83 -62.20
CA ARG A 5 -5.33 -24.82 -61.29
C ARG A 5 -4.51 -24.18 -60.15
N GLY A 6 -4.36 -22.85 -60.12
CA GLY A 6 -3.48 -22.13 -59.19
C GLY A 6 -4.02 -21.83 -57.79
N LYS A 7 -5.35 -21.77 -57.58
CA LYS A 7 -5.91 -21.34 -56.28
C LYS A 7 -5.79 -22.38 -55.16
N ARG A 8 -5.79 -23.68 -55.48
CA ARG A 8 -5.69 -24.76 -54.48
C ARG A 8 -4.29 -24.91 -53.87
N GLY A 9 -3.23 -24.71 -54.65
CA GLY A 9 -1.85 -24.78 -54.16
C GLY A 9 -1.49 -23.63 -53.21
N TRP A 10 -1.96 -22.42 -53.53
CA TRP A 10 -1.72 -21.24 -52.70
C TRP A 10 -2.45 -21.31 -51.36
N LEU A 11 -3.71 -21.76 -51.35
CA LEU A 11 -4.48 -21.97 -50.11
C LEU A 11 -3.80 -23.00 -49.19
N TRP A 12 -3.24 -24.06 -49.76
CA TRP A 12 -2.55 -25.10 -49.00
C TRP A 12 -1.20 -24.63 -48.44
N LEU A 13 -0.49 -23.77 -49.18
CA LEU A 13 0.71 -23.11 -48.68
C LEU A 13 0.39 -22.15 -47.52
N LEU A 14 -0.68 -21.36 -47.62
CA LEU A 14 -1.15 -20.50 -46.53
C LEU A 14 -1.53 -21.33 -45.29
N LEU A 15 -2.21 -22.46 -45.46
CA LEU A 15 -2.54 -23.36 -44.35
C LEU A 15 -1.28 -23.90 -43.66
N LYS A 16 -0.26 -24.32 -44.42
CA LYS A 16 1.03 -24.75 -43.86
C LYS A 16 1.73 -23.65 -43.09
N LEU A 17 1.80 -22.45 -43.65
CA LEU A 17 2.40 -21.29 -42.98
C LEU A 17 1.64 -20.93 -41.70
N PHE A 18 0.30 -21.01 -41.72
CA PHE A 18 -0.53 -20.79 -40.55
C PHE A 18 -0.27 -21.84 -39.46
N ILE A 19 -0.14 -23.12 -39.81
CA ILE A 19 0.20 -24.17 -38.84
C ILE A 19 1.58 -23.92 -38.22
N VAL A 20 2.59 -23.59 -39.03
CA VAL A 20 3.93 -23.25 -38.54
C VAL A 20 3.86 -22.05 -37.59
N PHE A 21 3.11 -21.01 -37.95
CA PHE A 21 2.89 -19.84 -37.10
C PHE A 21 2.24 -20.22 -35.76
N VAL A 22 1.19 -21.05 -35.77
CA VAL A 22 0.52 -21.52 -34.54
C VAL A 22 1.48 -22.30 -33.65
N VAL A 23 2.31 -23.18 -34.23
CA VAL A 23 3.32 -23.95 -33.47
C VAL A 23 4.35 -23.01 -32.85
N LEU A 24 4.90 -22.06 -33.61
CA LEU A 24 5.85 -21.07 -33.09
C LEU A 24 5.23 -20.19 -32.00
N PHE A 25 3.96 -19.78 -32.18
CA PHE A 25 3.21 -19.00 -31.20
C PHE A 25 2.96 -19.78 -29.89
N ALA A 26 2.68 -21.08 -29.98
CA ALA A 26 2.54 -21.96 -28.83
C ALA A 26 3.87 -22.16 -28.10
N ILE A 27 4.97 -22.42 -28.83
CA ILE A 27 6.33 -22.51 -28.27
C ILE A 27 6.69 -21.20 -27.56
N TYR A 28 6.39 -20.06 -28.17
CA TYR A 28 6.58 -18.76 -27.53
C TYR A 28 5.77 -18.61 -26.25
N GLY A 29 4.52 -19.09 -26.24
CA GLY A 29 3.68 -19.14 -25.03
C GLY A 29 4.31 -19.96 -23.90
N VAL A 30 4.89 -21.13 -24.22
CA VAL A 30 5.61 -21.95 -23.23
C VAL A 30 6.84 -21.20 -22.68
N TYR A 31 7.58 -20.50 -23.53
CA TYR A 31 8.68 -19.65 -23.10
C TYR A 31 8.21 -18.51 -22.17
N LEU A 32 7.11 -17.82 -22.53
CA LEU A 32 6.52 -16.77 -21.70
C LEU A 32 6.07 -17.30 -20.34
N ASP A 33 5.44 -18.47 -20.33
CA ASP A 33 5.04 -19.16 -19.12
C ASP A 33 6.22 -19.45 -18.19
N GLN A 34 7.31 -20.03 -18.74
CA GLN A 34 8.52 -20.29 -17.97
C GLN A 34 9.08 -19.01 -17.33
N LYS A 35 9.05 -17.88 -18.07
CA LYS A 35 9.46 -16.57 -17.56
C LYS A 35 8.53 -16.04 -16.46
N ILE A 36 7.23 -16.28 -16.57
CA ILE A 36 6.24 -15.90 -15.56
C ILE A 36 6.47 -16.70 -14.27
N ARG A 37 6.60 -18.03 -14.38
CA ARG A 37 6.84 -18.93 -13.23
C ARG A 37 8.12 -18.61 -12.50
N SER A 38 9.22 -18.43 -13.22
CA SER A 38 10.52 -18.11 -12.60
C SER A 38 10.49 -16.81 -11.79
N ARG A 39 9.58 -15.88 -12.13
CA ARG A 39 9.36 -14.64 -11.37
C ARG A 39 8.39 -14.82 -10.21
N ILE A 40 7.26 -15.50 -10.40
CA ILE A 40 6.16 -15.52 -9.43
C ILE A 40 6.29 -16.62 -8.37
N ASP A 41 6.84 -17.77 -8.74
CA ASP A 41 7.02 -18.91 -7.83
C ASP A 41 8.27 -18.76 -6.95
N GLY A 42 9.09 -17.74 -7.21
CA GLY A 42 10.29 -17.40 -6.46
C GLY A 42 10.20 -16.06 -5.73
N LYS A 43 11.34 -15.36 -5.65
CA LYS A 43 11.39 -13.99 -5.12
C LYS A 43 10.83 -13.01 -6.16
N VAL A 44 9.53 -12.69 -6.05
CA VAL A 44 8.86 -11.73 -6.95
C VAL A 44 9.54 -10.36 -6.90
N TRP A 45 9.93 -9.93 -5.70
CA TRP A 45 10.64 -8.68 -5.47
C TRP A 45 11.76 -8.88 -4.46
N GLN A 46 12.76 -8.00 -4.53
CA GLN A 46 13.64 -7.76 -3.41
C GLN A 46 12.93 -6.78 -2.48
N LEU A 47 12.36 -7.30 -1.38
CA LEU A 47 11.63 -6.47 -0.43
C LEU A 47 12.63 -5.79 0.51
N PRO A 48 12.55 -4.45 0.67
CA PRO A 48 13.40 -3.71 1.59
C PRO A 48 13.13 -4.12 3.05
N ALA A 49 14.11 -3.86 3.92
CA ALA A 49 13.94 -4.12 5.35
C ALA A 49 13.06 -3.05 6.01
N ALA A 50 12.05 -3.47 6.77
CA ALA A 50 11.19 -2.61 7.56
C ALA A 50 11.82 -2.35 8.94
N VAL A 51 11.94 -1.08 9.33
CA VAL A 51 12.54 -0.68 10.61
C VAL A 51 11.44 -0.17 11.55
N TYR A 52 11.23 -0.89 12.63
CA TYR A 52 10.23 -0.62 13.65
C TYR A 52 10.86 -0.03 14.91
N GLY A 53 10.09 0.80 15.61
CA GLY A 53 10.44 1.31 16.93
C GLY A 53 10.35 0.26 18.03
N ARG A 54 10.44 0.73 19.27
CA ARG A 54 10.34 -0.12 20.46
C ARG A 54 8.97 -0.80 20.54
N MET A 55 8.97 -2.05 20.97
CA MET A 55 7.76 -2.74 21.42
C MET A 55 7.55 -2.42 22.91
N LEU A 56 6.32 -2.03 23.26
CA LEU A 56 5.98 -1.66 24.63
C LEU A 56 5.05 -2.70 25.24
N ASN A 57 5.41 -3.18 26.42
CA ASN A 57 4.53 -3.97 27.26
C ASN A 57 3.94 -3.05 28.32
N LEU A 58 2.62 -2.96 28.36
CA LEU A 58 1.88 -2.28 29.41
C LEU A 58 1.51 -3.31 30.47
N GLU A 59 1.78 -2.99 31.72
CA GLU A 59 1.54 -3.89 32.86
C GLU A 59 0.71 -3.16 33.91
N PRO A 60 -0.14 -3.86 34.68
CA PRO A 60 -0.73 -3.32 35.90
C PRO A 60 0.36 -2.72 36.82
N ASP A 61 -0.01 -1.67 37.54
CA ASP A 61 0.83 -0.87 38.43
C ASP A 61 1.96 -0.05 37.78
N MET A 62 2.07 -0.08 36.44
CA MET A 62 3.04 0.73 35.69
C MET A 62 2.83 2.23 35.98
N PRO A 63 3.89 3.00 36.30
CA PRO A 63 3.78 4.45 36.48
C PRO A 63 3.60 5.13 35.12
N VAL A 64 2.35 5.41 34.76
CA VAL A 64 1.98 6.08 33.53
C VAL A 64 0.65 6.81 33.73
N SER A 65 0.65 8.11 33.47
CA SER A 65 -0.55 8.92 33.51
C SER A 65 -1.41 8.72 32.25
N LYS A 66 -2.67 9.13 32.33
CA LYS A 66 -3.60 9.07 31.20
C LYS A 66 -3.09 9.91 30.02
N THR A 67 -2.53 11.09 30.31
CA THR A 67 -1.98 12.00 29.30
C THR A 67 -0.76 11.39 28.61
N GLU A 68 0.15 10.77 29.36
CA GLU A 68 1.30 10.06 28.78
C GLU A 68 0.87 8.89 27.91
N MET A 69 -0.15 8.14 28.33
CA MET A 69 -0.72 7.07 27.52
C MET A 69 -1.33 7.58 26.22
N VAL A 70 -2.07 8.71 26.26
CA VAL A 70 -2.62 9.33 25.04
C VAL A 70 -1.49 9.75 24.09
N ASN A 71 -0.46 10.45 24.58
CA ASN A 71 0.69 10.85 23.78
C ASN A 71 1.41 9.64 23.17
N LEU A 72 1.54 8.55 23.93
CA LEU A 72 2.13 7.30 23.46
C LEU A 72 1.31 6.68 22.31
N LEU A 73 -0.01 6.62 22.47
CA LEU A 73 -0.91 6.09 21.45
C LEU A 73 -0.86 6.92 20.16
N GLU A 74 -0.90 8.25 20.27
CA GLU A 74 -0.77 9.14 19.11
C GLU A 74 0.60 8.99 18.43
N ALA A 75 1.69 8.92 19.20
CA ALA A 75 3.04 8.70 18.69
C ALA A 75 3.19 7.35 17.97
N THR A 76 2.36 6.37 18.32
CA THR A 76 2.27 5.03 17.69
C THR A 76 1.14 4.94 16.65
N GLN A 77 0.71 6.07 16.10
CA GLN A 77 -0.27 6.20 15.00
C GLN A 77 -1.70 5.75 15.33
N TYR A 78 -2.07 5.70 16.61
CA TYR A 78 -3.47 5.55 17.01
C TYR A 78 -4.23 6.86 16.92
N ARG A 79 -5.55 6.79 16.75
CA ARG A 79 -6.45 7.96 16.68
C ARG A 79 -7.36 8.08 17.86
N LEU A 80 -7.46 9.29 18.39
CA LEU A 80 -8.58 9.66 19.23
C LEU A 80 -9.85 9.80 18.37
N VAL A 81 -10.89 9.06 18.73
CA VAL A 81 -12.21 9.13 18.09
C VAL A 81 -13.30 9.20 19.17
N THR A 82 -14.52 9.55 18.77
CA THR A 82 -15.69 9.52 19.67
C THR A 82 -16.33 8.14 19.75
N LYS A 83 -16.25 7.35 18.67
CA LYS A 83 -16.73 5.96 18.61
C LYS A 83 -15.74 5.11 17.83
N MET A 84 -15.21 4.07 18.46
CA MET A 84 -14.27 3.15 17.82
C MET A 84 -15.00 2.21 16.87
N THR A 85 -14.51 2.11 15.64
CA THR A 85 -15.05 1.20 14.62
C THR A 85 -13.96 0.39 13.94
N ARG A 86 -12.70 0.83 14.02
CA ARG A 86 -11.56 0.23 13.32
C ARG A 86 -10.38 -0.01 14.27
N PRO A 87 -9.48 -0.94 13.93
CA PRO A 87 -8.17 -1.01 14.54
C PRO A 87 -7.41 0.33 14.46
N GLY A 88 -6.51 0.57 15.42
CA GLY A 88 -5.76 1.82 15.47
C GLY A 88 -6.56 3.03 15.97
N GLU A 89 -7.65 2.78 16.69
CA GLU A 89 -8.53 3.81 17.29
C GLU A 89 -8.62 3.65 18.80
N PHE A 90 -8.75 4.78 19.49
CA PHE A 90 -8.97 4.86 20.92
C PHE A 90 -9.97 5.96 21.28
N THR A 91 -10.57 5.82 22.44
CA THR A 91 -11.47 6.80 23.07
C THR A 91 -10.95 7.09 24.47
N VAL A 92 -11.16 8.30 24.96
CA VAL A 92 -10.74 8.72 26.29
C VAL A 92 -11.97 8.99 27.14
N GLN A 93 -12.07 8.31 28.28
CA GLN A 93 -13.08 8.53 29.30
C GLN A 93 -12.47 9.30 30.50
N ALA A 94 -13.28 9.51 31.55
CA ALA A 94 -12.84 10.17 32.78
C ALA A 94 -11.60 9.51 33.38
N ASN A 95 -11.65 8.20 33.64
CA ASN A 95 -10.57 7.45 34.31
C ASN A 95 -10.03 6.29 33.47
N SER A 96 -10.41 6.20 32.18
CA SER A 96 -9.97 5.11 31.32
C SER A 96 -9.73 5.52 29.88
N ILE A 97 -9.01 4.65 29.18
CA ILE A 97 -8.78 4.71 27.74
C ILE A 97 -9.19 3.36 27.16
N GLU A 98 -10.17 3.36 26.27
CA GLU A 98 -10.52 2.18 25.48
C GLU A 98 -9.87 2.26 24.11
N MET A 99 -9.38 1.13 23.60
CA MET A 99 -8.75 1.08 22.29
C MET A 99 -8.95 -0.25 21.58
N ILE A 100 -8.83 -0.22 20.26
CA ILE A 100 -8.72 -1.41 19.41
C ILE A 100 -7.27 -1.53 18.93
N ARG A 101 -6.48 -2.37 19.59
CA ARG A 101 -5.07 -2.62 19.22
C ARG A 101 -5.03 -3.36 17.90
N ARG A 102 -4.22 -2.87 16.96
CA ARG A 102 -4.11 -3.43 15.59
C ARG A 102 -3.49 -4.83 15.56
N PRO A 103 -3.87 -5.70 14.61
CA PRO A 103 -3.16 -6.95 14.39
C PRO A 103 -1.67 -6.68 14.17
N PHE A 104 -0.81 -7.46 14.80
CA PHE A 104 0.63 -7.36 14.59
C PHE A 104 1.30 -8.72 14.74
N ASP A 105 2.28 -8.96 13.88
CA ASP A 105 3.08 -10.16 13.85
C ASP A 105 4.32 -9.95 14.73
N PHE A 106 4.14 -10.07 16.06
CA PHE A 106 5.24 -9.93 17.01
C PHE A 106 6.22 -11.11 16.84
N PRO A 107 7.52 -10.90 17.10
CA PRO A 107 8.53 -11.96 16.95
C PRO A 107 8.18 -13.26 17.68
N ASP A 108 7.58 -13.16 18.87
CA ASP A 108 7.29 -14.33 19.71
C ASP A 108 5.89 -14.91 19.47
N SER A 109 4.95 -14.10 18.96
CA SER A 109 3.56 -14.52 18.76
C SER A 109 2.81 -13.59 17.82
N LYS A 110 2.13 -14.15 16.83
CA LYS A 110 1.23 -13.39 15.97
C LYS A 110 -0.07 -13.11 16.72
N GLU A 111 -0.44 -11.85 16.84
CA GLU A 111 -1.66 -11.45 17.53
C GLU A 111 -2.64 -10.72 16.60
N GLY A 112 -3.93 -11.02 16.76
CA GLY A 112 -5.01 -10.32 16.08
C GLY A 112 -5.37 -8.99 16.73
N GLN A 113 -6.48 -8.41 16.30
CA GLN A 113 -7.03 -7.22 16.96
C GLN A 113 -7.47 -7.53 18.39
N VAL A 114 -7.29 -6.59 19.30
CA VAL A 114 -7.72 -6.73 20.70
C VAL A 114 -8.42 -5.45 21.15
N ARG A 115 -9.67 -5.58 21.60
CA ARG A 115 -10.41 -4.50 22.25
C ARG A 115 -10.07 -4.50 23.73
N ALA A 116 -9.49 -3.42 24.22
CA ALA A 116 -9.07 -3.34 25.61
C ALA A 116 -9.37 -1.98 26.24
N ARG A 117 -9.70 -2.02 27.53
CA ARG A 117 -9.85 -0.85 28.40
C ARG A 117 -8.67 -0.80 29.36
N ARG A 118 -8.07 0.39 29.51
CA ARG A 118 -7.05 0.69 30.50
C ARG A 118 -7.63 1.66 31.50
N THR A 119 -7.63 1.30 32.77
CA THR A 119 -8.05 2.19 33.85
C THR A 119 -6.79 2.81 34.45
N VAL A 120 -6.75 4.13 34.52
CA VAL A 120 -5.63 4.88 35.08
C VAL A 120 -6.14 5.66 36.28
N SER A 121 -5.50 5.45 37.44
CA SER A 121 -5.76 6.17 38.68
C SER A 121 -4.41 6.55 39.32
N ASP A 122 -4.37 7.68 40.00
CA ASP A 122 -3.19 8.12 40.79
C ASP A 122 -1.86 8.09 40.02
N GLY A 123 -1.90 8.39 38.72
CA GLY A 123 -0.70 8.39 37.85
C GLY A 123 -0.15 6.99 37.51
N ARG A 124 -0.95 5.93 37.69
CA ARG A 124 -0.57 4.54 37.42
C ARG A 124 -1.64 3.82 36.63
N LEU A 125 -1.21 2.83 35.84
CA LEU A 125 -2.09 1.94 35.12
C LEU A 125 -2.61 0.84 36.05
N GLU A 126 -3.84 0.95 36.53
CA GLU A 126 -4.38 -0.02 37.50
C GLU A 126 -4.72 -1.36 36.83
N THR A 127 -5.47 -1.32 35.73
CA THR A 127 -5.99 -2.52 35.09
C THR A 127 -5.99 -2.40 33.57
N ILE A 128 -5.79 -3.54 32.93
CA ILE A 128 -5.96 -3.71 31.49
C ILE A 128 -6.95 -4.84 31.28
N VAL A 129 -8.14 -4.53 30.76
CA VAL A 129 -9.24 -5.48 30.61
C VAL A 129 -9.50 -5.73 29.13
N ASN A 130 -9.60 -7.00 28.75
CA ASN A 130 -10.09 -7.40 27.43
C ASN A 130 -11.61 -7.21 27.40
N LEU A 131 -12.10 -6.37 26.47
CA LEU A 131 -13.53 -6.04 26.36
C LEU A 131 -14.36 -7.15 25.71
N ASP A 132 -13.73 -8.14 25.07
CA ASP A 132 -14.43 -9.24 24.40
C ASP A 132 -14.77 -10.37 25.39
N ASN A 133 -14.00 -10.55 26.46
CA ASN A 133 -14.20 -11.62 27.45
C ASN A 133 -14.16 -11.17 28.91
N ASN A 134 -14.01 -9.86 29.17
CA ASN A 134 -13.93 -9.24 30.49
C ASN A 134 -12.82 -9.76 31.41
N ARG A 135 -11.76 -10.37 30.86
CA ARG A 135 -10.61 -10.83 31.63
C ARG A 135 -9.53 -9.77 31.71
N GLN A 136 -8.83 -9.72 32.83
CA GLN A 136 -7.65 -8.86 32.99
C GLN A 136 -6.43 -9.48 32.30
N PHE A 137 -5.61 -8.62 31.71
CA PHE A 137 -4.29 -8.98 31.19
C PHE A 137 -3.22 -8.77 32.27
N GLY A 138 -2.31 -9.73 32.42
CA GLY A 138 -1.10 -9.55 33.22
C GLY A 138 -0.08 -8.62 32.55
N PHE A 139 -0.05 -8.62 31.23
CA PHE A 139 0.66 -7.63 30.41
C PHE A 139 -0.05 -7.47 29.06
N PHE A 140 0.17 -6.35 28.39
CA PHE A 140 -0.46 -6.03 27.12
C PHE A 140 0.55 -5.42 26.15
N ARG A 141 0.71 -6.04 24.98
CA ARG A 141 1.69 -5.59 23.97
C ARG A 141 1.08 -4.51 23.08
N LEU A 142 1.77 -3.37 23.02
CA LEU A 142 1.56 -2.34 22.01
C LEU A 142 2.43 -2.68 20.78
N ASP A 143 1.81 -2.59 19.60
CA ASP A 143 2.51 -2.80 18.34
C ASP A 143 3.46 -1.63 18.03
N PRO A 144 4.63 -1.91 17.43
CA PRO A 144 5.63 -0.88 17.20
C PRO A 144 5.33 -0.06 15.94
N ARG A 145 5.63 1.24 15.99
CA ARG A 145 5.53 2.13 14.82
C ARG A 145 6.59 1.77 13.78
N LEU A 146 6.20 1.73 12.49
CA LEU A 146 7.16 1.74 11.39
C LEU A 146 7.85 3.11 11.32
N ILE A 147 9.17 3.12 11.50
CA ILE A 147 9.99 4.34 11.42
C ILE A 147 10.29 4.64 9.96
N THR A 148 10.87 3.65 9.26
CA THR A 148 11.33 3.79 7.88
C THR A 148 11.58 2.43 7.23
N MET A 149 11.87 2.45 5.94
CA MET A 149 12.39 1.31 5.18
C MET A 149 13.87 1.54 4.87
N LEU A 150 14.69 0.49 4.92
CA LEU A 150 16.05 0.57 4.37
C LEU A 150 15.96 0.62 2.84
N SER A 151 16.76 1.50 2.22
CA SER A 151 16.74 1.68 0.77
C SER A 151 16.97 0.36 0.02
N SER A 152 16.17 0.12 -1.02
CA SER A 152 16.32 -1.01 -1.92
C SER A 152 17.28 -0.60 -3.05
N PRO A 153 18.19 -1.49 -3.51
CA PRO A 153 19.15 -1.16 -4.56
C PRO A 153 18.53 -0.68 -5.87
N ASN A 154 17.32 -1.14 -6.20
CA ASN A 154 16.62 -0.77 -7.43
C ASN A 154 15.75 0.49 -7.28
N GLY A 155 15.79 1.17 -6.13
CA GLY A 155 14.98 2.35 -5.86
C GLY A 155 13.50 2.08 -5.66
N GLU A 156 13.04 0.82 -5.71
CA GLU A 156 11.63 0.49 -5.53
C GLU A 156 11.32 0.05 -4.09
N GLN A 157 10.47 0.80 -3.41
CA GLN A 157 10.07 0.51 -2.04
C GLN A 157 8.70 -0.16 -2.00
N ARG A 158 8.60 -1.26 -1.25
CA ARG A 158 7.37 -2.02 -1.05
C ARG A 158 7.30 -2.54 0.39
N LEU A 159 6.09 -2.56 0.94
CA LEU A 159 5.76 -3.30 2.15
C LEU A 159 4.77 -4.38 1.75
N PHE A 160 5.17 -5.65 1.84
CA PHE A 160 4.31 -6.75 1.41
C PHE A 160 3.18 -6.99 2.41
N VAL A 161 1.96 -7.05 1.90
CA VAL A 161 0.77 -7.49 2.64
C VAL A 161 0.05 -8.56 1.82
N PRO A 162 -0.31 -9.72 2.41
CA PRO A 162 -1.03 -10.77 1.72
C PRO A 162 -2.46 -10.34 1.37
N ARG A 163 -3.13 -11.08 0.48
CA ARG A 163 -4.51 -10.80 0.03
C ARG A 163 -5.48 -10.54 1.18
N SER A 164 -5.38 -11.33 2.25
CA SER A 164 -6.25 -11.24 3.43
C SER A 164 -6.05 -9.99 4.28
N GLY A 165 -4.93 -9.27 4.10
CA GLY A 165 -4.66 -8.00 4.79
C GLY A 165 -5.24 -6.77 4.07
N PHE A 166 -5.82 -6.95 2.88
CA PHE A 166 -6.52 -5.87 2.17
C PHE A 166 -8.01 -5.90 2.51
N PRO A 167 -8.61 -4.77 2.94
CA PRO A 167 -10.05 -4.68 3.16
C PRO A 167 -10.83 -5.00 1.89
N ASP A 168 -11.93 -5.74 2.01
CA ASP A 168 -12.80 -6.05 0.86
C ASP A 168 -13.31 -4.79 0.19
N LEU A 169 -13.66 -3.76 0.96
CA LEU A 169 -14.09 -2.47 0.42
C LEU A 169 -13.01 -1.79 -0.45
N LEU A 170 -11.72 -1.97 -0.15
CA LEU A 170 -10.63 -1.46 -0.98
C LEU A 170 -10.54 -2.25 -2.29
N VAL A 171 -10.72 -3.57 -2.22
CA VAL A 171 -10.77 -4.44 -3.40
C VAL A 171 -11.95 -4.08 -4.29
N ASP A 172 -13.15 -3.96 -3.73
CA ASP A 172 -14.35 -3.52 -4.45
C ASP A 172 -14.15 -2.15 -5.09
N THR A 173 -13.51 -1.22 -4.37
CA THR A 173 -13.20 0.11 -4.90
C THR A 173 -12.25 0.04 -6.09
N LEU A 174 -11.23 -0.81 -6.01
CA LEU A 174 -10.28 -1.04 -7.09
C LEU A 174 -10.96 -1.66 -8.31
N LEU A 175 -11.72 -2.74 -8.12
CA LEU A 175 -12.43 -3.43 -9.20
C LEU A 175 -13.46 -2.52 -9.87
N ALA A 176 -14.27 -1.81 -9.10
CA ALA A 176 -15.26 -0.87 -9.61
C ALA A 176 -14.65 0.24 -10.47
N THR A 177 -13.39 0.60 -10.21
CA THR A 177 -12.69 1.68 -10.91
C THR A 177 -11.89 1.20 -12.12
N GLU A 178 -11.11 0.13 -11.95
CA GLU A 178 -10.11 -0.30 -12.93
C GLU A 178 -10.59 -1.49 -13.78
N ASP A 179 -11.35 -2.43 -13.19
CA ASP A 179 -11.73 -3.67 -13.88
C ASP A 179 -12.98 -4.35 -13.28
N ARG A 180 -14.16 -3.85 -13.65
CA ARG A 180 -15.45 -4.21 -13.02
C ARG A 180 -15.80 -5.70 -13.14
N HIS A 181 -15.39 -6.36 -14.22
CA HIS A 181 -15.71 -7.76 -14.50
C HIS A 181 -14.46 -8.65 -14.33
N PHE A 182 -13.54 -8.25 -13.45
CA PHE A 182 -12.24 -8.90 -13.26
C PHE A 182 -12.32 -10.42 -13.04
N TYR A 183 -13.31 -10.86 -12.26
CA TYR A 183 -13.53 -12.28 -11.96
C TYR A 183 -14.17 -13.07 -13.11
N GLU A 184 -14.69 -12.40 -14.14
CA GLU A 184 -15.47 -13.04 -15.22
C GLU A 184 -14.64 -13.31 -16.49
N HIS A 185 -13.46 -12.71 -16.62
CA HIS A 185 -12.63 -12.83 -17.83
C HIS A 185 -11.26 -13.46 -17.55
N ASP A 186 -10.64 -14.10 -18.54
CA ASP A 186 -9.34 -14.77 -18.36
C ASP A 186 -8.16 -13.87 -18.76
N GLY A 187 -7.99 -12.74 -18.08
CA GLY A 187 -6.87 -11.83 -18.29
C GLY A 187 -7.07 -10.75 -19.35
N ILE A 188 -8.01 -10.92 -20.27
CA ILE A 188 -8.41 -9.89 -21.25
C ILE A 188 -9.93 -9.74 -21.23
N SER A 189 -10.41 -8.50 -21.14
CA SER A 189 -11.85 -8.20 -21.18
C SER A 189 -12.26 -7.66 -22.55
N LEU A 190 -12.98 -8.48 -23.32
CA LEU A 190 -13.57 -8.06 -24.61
C LEU A 190 -14.60 -6.94 -24.40
N TYR A 191 -15.34 -6.99 -23.29
CA TYR A 191 -16.26 -5.93 -22.89
C TYR A 191 -15.53 -4.59 -22.67
N SER A 192 -14.43 -4.59 -21.92
CA SER A 192 -13.63 -3.37 -21.68
C SER A 192 -13.04 -2.80 -22.96
N ILE A 193 -12.58 -3.67 -23.88
CA ILE A 193 -12.09 -3.27 -25.20
C ILE A 193 -13.20 -2.62 -26.03
N GLY A 194 -14.35 -3.29 -26.18
CA GLY A 194 -15.48 -2.77 -26.95
C GLY A 194 -16.00 -1.44 -26.40
N ARG A 195 -16.18 -1.35 -25.07
CA ARG A 195 -16.58 -0.12 -24.37
C ARG A 195 -15.59 1.03 -24.62
N ALA A 196 -14.29 0.76 -24.53
CA ALA A 196 -13.26 1.78 -24.74
C ALA A 196 -13.21 2.26 -26.20
N VAL A 197 -13.37 1.35 -27.17
CA VAL A 197 -13.44 1.71 -28.59
C VAL A 197 -14.63 2.64 -28.84
N LEU A 198 -15.83 2.27 -28.38
CA LEU A 198 -17.02 3.10 -28.54
C LEU A 198 -16.84 4.49 -27.92
N ALA A 199 -16.38 4.55 -26.66
CA ALA A 199 -16.16 5.82 -25.96
C ALA A 199 -15.12 6.71 -26.66
N ASN A 200 -14.00 6.13 -27.10
CA ASN A 200 -12.93 6.87 -27.77
C ASN A 200 -13.35 7.37 -29.15
N LEU A 201 -14.15 6.60 -29.91
CA LEU A 201 -14.72 7.03 -31.18
C LEU A 201 -15.72 8.18 -30.99
N THR A 202 -16.61 8.09 -29.99
CA THR A 202 -17.55 9.17 -29.70
C THR A 202 -16.87 10.46 -29.23
N ALA A 203 -15.74 10.35 -28.53
CA ALA A 203 -15.02 11.51 -27.98
C ALA A 203 -13.96 12.09 -28.93
N GLY A 204 -13.65 11.42 -30.05
CA GLY A 204 -12.58 11.82 -30.99
C GLY A 204 -11.16 11.77 -30.40
N ARG A 205 -10.99 11.24 -29.18
CA ARG A 205 -9.72 11.12 -28.47
C ARG A 205 -9.77 9.96 -27.48
N THR A 206 -8.60 9.48 -27.03
CA THR A 206 -8.53 8.46 -25.98
C THR A 206 -8.99 9.03 -24.64
N VAL A 207 -10.22 8.69 -24.25
CA VAL A 207 -10.82 9.07 -22.97
C VAL A 207 -10.86 7.91 -21.97
N GLN A 208 -10.86 6.67 -22.48
CA GLN A 208 -11.01 5.47 -21.66
C GLN A 208 -10.01 4.38 -22.03
N GLY A 209 -9.50 3.68 -21.01
CA GLY A 209 -8.61 2.53 -21.16
C GLY A 209 -9.38 1.23 -21.39
N ALA A 210 -8.72 0.29 -22.09
CA ALA A 210 -9.22 -1.06 -22.35
C ALA A 210 -8.49 -2.15 -21.55
N SER A 211 -7.46 -1.77 -20.76
CA SER A 211 -6.57 -2.75 -20.12
C SER A 211 -7.17 -3.31 -18.83
N THR A 212 -7.07 -4.61 -18.62
CA THR A 212 -7.47 -5.32 -17.39
C THR A 212 -6.42 -5.18 -16.28
N LEU A 213 -6.76 -5.54 -15.05
CA LEU A 213 -5.79 -5.60 -13.94
C LEU A 213 -4.64 -6.58 -14.22
N THR A 214 -4.95 -7.76 -14.79
CA THR A 214 -3.92 -8.75 -15.16
C THR A 214 -2.95 -8.20 -16.21
N GLN A 215 -3.45 -7.46 -17.21
CA GLN A 215 -2.62 -6.77 -18.20
C GLN A 215 -1.74 -5.69 -17.58
N GLN A 216 -2.30 -4.90 -16.68
CA GLN A 216 -1.53 -3.87 -15.96
C GLN A 216 -0.44 -4.48 -15.07
N LEU A 217 -0.73 -5.59 -14.38
CA LEU A 217 0.24 -6.34 -13.57
C LEU A 217 1.41 -6.84 -14.44
N VAL A 218 1.08 -7.51 -15.55
CA VAL A 218 2.07 -8.03 -16.49
C VAL A 218 2.98 -6.91 -17.02
N LYS A 219 2.37 -5.78 -17.40
CA LYS A 219 3.11 -4.60 -17.86
C LYS A 219 4.12 -4.12 -16.82
N ASN A 220 3.70 -4.00 -15.55
CA ASN A 220 4.55 -3.47 -14.49
C ASN A 220 5.65 -4.46 -14.06
N LEU A 221 5.38 -5.77 -14.08
CA LEU A 221 6.35 -6.78 -13.63
C LEU A 221 7.35 -7.23 -14.69
N PHE A 222 6.95 -7.29 -15.97
CA PHE A 222 7.73 -8.00 -17.00
C PHE A 222 8.16 -7.17 -18.20
N LEU A 223 7.50 -6.02 -18.46
CA LEU A 223 7.65 -5.28 -19.70
C LEU A 223 8.25 -3.89 -19.46
N SER A 224 8.87 -3.33 -20.49
CA SER A 224 9.38 -1.96 -20.47
C SER A 224 8.25 -0.93 -20.59
N SER A 225 8.57 0.33 -20.30
CA SER A 225 7.66 1.48 -20.46
C SER A 225 7.45 1.91 -21.93
N GLU A 226 8.12 1.25 -22.88
CA GLU A 226 8.08 1.60 -24.31
C GLU A 226 6.65 1.51 -24.88
N ARG A 227 6.24 2.47 -25.70
CA ARG A 227 4.93 2.43 -26.36
C ARG A 227 5.01 1.76 -27.72
N SER A 228 4.86 0.44 -27.77
CA SER A 228 4.78 -0.32 -29.04
C SER A 228 3.56 -1.25 -29.07
N TYR A 229 2.99 -1.45 -30.27
CA TYR A 229 1.90 -2.41 -30.49
C TYR A 229 2.34 -3.84 -30.19
N TRP A 230 3.61 -4.17 -30.47
CA TRP A 230 4.19 -5.47 -30.14
C TRP A 230 4.22 -5.72 -28.63
N ARG A 231 4.66 -4.73 -27.84
CA ARG A 231 4.61 -4.81 -26.37
C ARG A 231 3.17 -5.03 -25.89
N LYS A 232 2.18 -4.36 -26.48
CA LYS A 232 0.77 -4.50 -26.10
C LYS A 232 0.20 -5.89 -26.44
N ALA A 233 0.58 -6.46 -27.58
CA ALA A 233 0.20 -7.83 -27.93
C ALA A 233 0.86 -8.86 -26.98
N ASN A 234 2.13 -8.64 -26.62
CA ASN A 234 2.83 -9.49 -25.67
C ASN A 234 2.23 -9.40 -24.26
N GLU A 235 1.85 -8.19 -23.82
CA GLU A 235 1.11 -7.96 -22.57
C GLU A 235 -0.20 -8.74 -22.53
N ALA A 236 -0.96 -8.72 -23.62
CA ALA A 236 -2.19 -9.48 -23.75
C ALA A 236 -1.95 -11.00 -23.66
N TYR A 237 -0.95 -11.53 -24.37
CA TYR A 237 -0.67 -12.96 -24.33
C TYR A 237 -0.17 -13.43 -22.96
N MET A 238 0.75 -12.69 -22.35
CA MET A 238 1.19 -12.93 -20.97
C MET A 238 0.04 -12.84 -19.96
N ALA A 239 -0.92 -11.94 -20.15
CA ALA A 239 -2.08 -11.82 -19.26
C ALA A 239 -3.00 -13.05 -19.33
N LEU A 240 -3.24 -13.61 -20.52
CA LEU A 240 -3.97 -14.87 -20.68
C LEU A 240 -3.24 -16.01 -19.96
N ILE A 241 -1.92 -16.11 -20.11
CA ILE A 241 -1.12 -17.14 -19.43
C ILE A 241 -1.16 -16.97 -17.91
N MET A 242 -1.06 -15.73 -17.43
CA MET A 242 -1.11 -15.39 -16.01
C MET A 242 -2.42 -15.84 -15.37
N ASP A 243 -3.55 -15.45 -15.97
CA ASP A 243 -4.89 -15.75 -15.44
C ASP A 243 -5.23 -17.25 -15.54
N ALA A 244 -4.72 -17.94 -16.56
CA ALA A 244 -4.89 -19.38 -16.68
C ALA A 244 -4.11 -20.18 -15.61
N ARG A 245 -3.12 -19.58 -14.94
CA ARG A 245 -2.23 -20.28 -13.99
C ARG A 245 -2.40 -19.88 -12.55
N TYR A 246 -2.63 -18.60 -12.29
CA TYR A 246 -2.74 -18.09 -10.93
C TYR A 246 -4.17 -17.68 -10.64
N SER A 247 -4.64 -18.02 -9.45
CA SER A 247 -5.95 -17.57 -8.97
C SER A 247 -6.07 -16.05 -9.02
N LYS A 248 -7.30 -15.56 -9.20
CA LYS A 248 -7.66 -14.14 -9.15
C LYS A 248 -7.17 -13.43 -7.89
N ASP A 249 -7.25 -14.08 -6.74
CA ASP A 249 -6.75 -13.55 -5.47
C ASP A 249 -5.23 -13.35 -5.48
N ARG A 250 -4.48 -14.29 -6.06
CA ARG A 250 -3.02 -14.14 -6.22
C ARG A 250 -2.68 -12.99 -7.17
N ILE A 251 -3.43 -12.81 -8.27
CA ILE A 251 -3.24 -11.68 -9.19
C ILE A 251 -3.51 -10.35 -8.47
N LEU A 252 -4.59 -10.26 -7.70
CA LEU A 252 -4.90 -9.06 -6.90
C LEU A 252 -3.84 -8.80 -5.84
N GLU A 253 -3.38 -9.82 -5.12
CA GLU A 253 -2.30 -9.69 -4.15
C GLU A 253 -1.05 -9.11 -4.78
N LEU A 254 -0.63 -9.65 -5.93
CA LEU A 254 0.55 -9.16 -6.65
C LEU A 254 0.33 -7.73 -7.13
N TYR A 255 -0.82 -7.43 -7.72
CA TYR A 255 -1.18 -6.11 -8.23
C TYR A 255 -1.17 -5.05 -7.14
N MET A 256 -1.84 -5.32 -6.02
CA MET A 256 -1.96 -4.38 -4.91
C MET A 256 -0.63 -4.11 -4.19
N ASN A 257 0.37 -4.99 -4.34
CA ASN A 257 1.73 -4.76 -3.87
C ASN A 257 2.66 -4.16 -4.94
N GLU A 258 2.25 -4.13 -6.22
CA GLU A 258 3.11 -3.72 -7.34
C GLU A 258 2.86 -2.29 -7.83
N VAL A 259 1.62 -1.82 -7.80
CA VAL A 259 1.25 -0.55 -8.42
C VAL A 259 2.08 0.64 -7.92
N TYR A 260 2.56 1.46 -8.84
CA TYR A 260 3.23 2.72 -8.52
C TYR A 260 2.22 3.76 -8.01
N LEU A 261 2.44 4.25 -6.79
CA LEU A 261 1.52 5.16 -6.10
C LEU A 261 2.17 6.46 -5.64
N GLY A 262 3.49 6.57 -5.67
CA GLY A 262 4.16 7.82 -5.30
C GLY A 262 5.67 7.81 -5.45
N GLN A 263 6.28 8.94 -5.11
CA GLN A 263 7.73 9.15 -5.14
C GLN A 263 8.19 9.76 -3.80
N SER A 264 9.29 9.24 -3.25
CA SER A 264 9.98 9.76 -2.07
C SER A 264 11.47 9.96 -2.38
N GLY A 265 11.84 11.17 -2.80
CA GLY A 265 13.19 11.44 -3.32
C GLY A 265 13.46 10.57 -4.54
N ASP A 266 14.55 9.80 -4.53
CA ASP A 266 14.91 8.87 -5.60
C ASP A 266 14.19 7.51 -5.50
N ASN A 267 13.42 7.29 -4.43
CA ASN A 267 12.71 6.03 -4.21
C ASN A 267 11.26 6.08 -4.71
N GLU A 268 10.87 5.05 -5.44
CA GLU A 268 9.49 4.80 -5.85
C GLU A 268 8.70 4.16 -4.71
N ILE A 269 7.50 4.70 -4.43
CA ILE A 269 6.56 4.14 -3.46
C ILE A 269 5.56 3.27 -4.23
N ARG A 270 5.69 1.96 -4.06
CA ARG A 270 4.85 0.96 -4.72
C ARG A 270 4.03 0.15 -3.73
N GLY A 271 2.85 -0.25 -4.19
CA GLY A 271 1.87 -1.00 -3.43
C GLY A 271 1.05 -0.16 -2.46
N PHE A 272 -0.21 -0.54 -2.29
CA PHE A 272 -1.14 0.09 -1.35
C PHE A 272 -0.66 0.09 0.11
N PRO A 273 0.02 -0.96 0.64
CA PRO A 273 0.43 -0.97 2.05
C PRO A 273 1.40 0.15 2.40
N LEU A 274 2.45 0.31 1.60
CA LEU A 274 3.43 1.37 1.84
C LEU A 274 2.84 2.74 1.50
N ALA A 275 2.02 2.86 0.45
CA ALA A 275 1.37 4.11 0.11
C ALA A 275 0.39 4.59 1.21
N SER A 276 -0.32 3.66 1.85
CA SER A 276 -1.21 3.95 2.98
C SER A 276 -0.46 4.61 4.13
N LEU A 277 0.68 4.04 4.51
CA LEU A 277 1.56 4.63 5.51
C LEU A 277 2.11 5.97 5.01
N TYR A 278 2.68 6.00 3.81
CA TYR A 278 3.31 7.19 3.24
C TYR A 278 2.39 8.42 3.16
N TYR A 279 1.12 8.23 2.77
CA TYR A 279 0.17 9.33 2.61
C TYR A 279 -0.68 9.61 3.86
N PHE A 280 -1.00 8.60 4.68
CA PHE A 280 -1.99 8.73 5.76
C PHE A 280 -1.49 8.33 7.14
N GLY A 281 -0.30 7.74 7.23
CA GLY A 281 0.28 7.26 8.48
C GLY A 281 -0.38 6.03 9.07
N ARG A 282 -1.05 5.22 8.23
CA ARG A 282 -1.81 4.06 8.70
C ARG A 282 -1.54 2.81 7.88
N PRO A 283 -1.69 1.62 8.48
CA PRO A 283 -1.87 0.38 7.74
C PRO A 283 -3.05 0.46 6.77
N VAL A 284 -2.93 -0.25 5.64
CA VAL A 284 -3.96 -0.29 4.58
C VAL A 284 -5.32 -0.78 5.08
N GLU A 285 -5.32 -1.64 6.09
CA GLU A 285 -6.52 -2.18 6.75
C GLU A 285 -7.33 -1.12 7.52
N GLU A 286 -6.69 0.00 7.91
CA GLU A 286 -7.33 1.06 8.69
C GLU A 286 -7.88 2.21 7.83
N LEU A 287 -7.67 2.18 6.51
CA LEU A 287 -8.06 3.29 5.64
C LEU A 287 -9.57 3.50 5.60
N SER A 288 -9.99 4.76 5.66
CA SER A 288 -11.37 5.15 5.37
C SER A 288 -11.66 5.04 3.87
N LEU A 289 -12.94 4.96 3.50
CA LEU A 289 -13.33 4.81 2.09
C LEU A 289 -12.86 5.97 1.21
N ASP A 290 -12.86 7.20 1.73
CA ASP A 290 -12.33 8.36 1.00
C ASP A 290 -10.81 8.26 0.74
N GLN A 291 -10.05 7.69 1.68
CA GLN A 291 -8.62 7.44 1.53
C GLN A 291 -8.35 6.29 0.56
N GLN A 292 -9.14 5.21 0.63
CA GLN A 292 -9.10 4.10 -0.33
C GLN A 292 -9.36 4.61 -1.76
N ALA A 293 -10.41 5.43 -1.93
CA ALA A 293 -10.75 6.05 -3.22
C ALA A 293 -9.64 6.95 -3.75
N LEU A 294 -8.91 7.66 -2.88
CA LEU A 294 -7.75 8.45 -3.30
C LEU A 294 -6.63 7.55 -3.83
N LEU A 295 -6.22 6.51 -3.07
CA LEU A 295 -5.15 5.60 -3.49
C LEU A 295 -5.50 4.89 -4.80
N VAL A 296 -6.73 4.37 -4.93
CA VAL A 296 -7.21 3.75 -6.17
C VAL A 296 -7.23 4.77 -7.31
N GLY A 297 -7.69 5.99 -7.06
CA GLY A 297 -7.70 7.07 -8.06
C GLY A 297 -6.31 7.42 -8.60
N MET A 298 -5.27 7.31 -7.76
CA MET A 298 -3.88 7.57 -8.12
C MET A 298 -3.26 6.49 -9.01
N VAL A 299 -3.77 5.25 -9.02
CA VAL A 299 -3.26 4.17 -9.89
C VAL A 299 -3.20 4.59 -11.37
N LYS A 300 -4.20 5.35 -11.84
CA LYS A 300 -4.26 5.87 -13.21
C LYS A 300 -3.08 6.80 -13.56
N GLY A 301 -2.50 7.48 -12.57
CA GLY A 301 -1.44 8.46 -12.77
C GLY A 301 -0.94 9.08 -11.47
N ALA A 302 -0.13 8.33 -10.72
CA ALA A 302 0.29 8.71 -9.38
C ALA A 302 1.03 10.05 -9.29
N SER A 303 1.85 10.38 -10.30
CA SER A 303 2.56 11.67 -10.35
C SER A 303 1.61 12.85 -10.61
N ILE A 304 0.56 12.66 -11.41
CA ILE A 304 -0.42 13.69 -11.76
C ILE A 304 -1.36 13.93 -10.59
N TYR A 305 -1.88 12.85 -10.00
CA TYR A 305 -2.81 12.89 -8.88
C TYR A 305 -2.11 12.93 -7.52
N ASN A 306 -0.83 13.35 -7.48
CA ASN A 306 -0.09 13.48 -6.25
C ASN A 306 -0.75 14.56 -5.36
N PRO A 307 -1.20 14.22 -4.14
CA PRO A 307 -2.00 15.12 -3.31
C PRO A 307 -1.20 16.28 -2.71
N TRP A 308 0.12 16.17 -2.60
CA TRP A 308 0.97 17.29 -2.15
C TRP A 308 1.28 18.26 -3.28
N ARG A 309 1.44 17.77 -4.51
CA ARG A 309 1.77 18.60 -5.68
C ARG A 309 0.53 19.24 -6.30
N ASN A 310 -0.53 18.44 -6.49
CA ASN A 310 -1.73 18.80 -7.22
C ASN A 310 -3.01 18.44 -6.42
N PRO A 311 -3.23 19.06 -5.24
CA PRO A 311 -4.34 18.68 -4.35
C PRO A 311 -5.71 18.81 -5.02
N LYS A 312 -5.92 19.81 -5.88
CA LYS A 312 -7.20 20.00 -6.61
C LYS A 312 -7.51 18.81 -7.54
N LEU A 313 -6.53 18.41 -8.38
CA LEU A 313 -6.70 17.26 -9.28
C LEU A 313 -6.84 15.94 -8.51
N ALA A 314 -6.12 15.79 -7.41
CA ALA A 314 -6.24 14.62 -6.54
C ALA A 314 -7.65 14.53 -5.92
N LEU A 315 -8.19 15.65 -5.44
CA LEU A 315 -9.53 15.74 -4.86
C LEU A 315 -10.62 15.43 -5.88
N GLU A 316 -10.54 16.01 -7.08
CA GLU A 316 -11.45 15.72 -8.19
C GLU A 316 -11.39 14.25 -8.59
N ARG A 317 -10.18 13.67 -8.68
CA ARG A 317 -10.00 12.26 -9.02
C ARG A 317 -10.58 11.33 -7.95
N ARG A 318 -10.36 11.62 -6.67
CA ARG A 318 -10.96 10.90 -5.54
C ARG A 318 -12.49 10.98 -5.59
N ASN A 319 -13.04 12.16 -5.82
CA ASN A 319 -14.49 12.37 -5.92
C ASN A 319 -15.10 11.65 -7.13
N LEU A 320 -14.36 11.53 -8.23
CA LEU A 320 -14.76 10.72 -9.38
C LEU A 320 -14.83 9.23 -9.00
N VAL A 321 -13.83 8.70 -8.29
CA VAL A 321 -13.87 7.31 -7.80
C VAL A 321 -15.09 7.09 -6.89
N LEU A 322 -15.31 7.96 -5.91
CA LEU A 322 -16.50 7.89 -5.04
C LEU A 322 -17.82 7.91 -5.86
N ARG A 323 -17.88 8.73 -6.91
CA ARG A 323 -19.06 8.79 -7.79
C ARG A 323 -19.26 7.46 -8.54
N LEU A 324 -18.19 6.80 -8.98
CA LEU A 324 -18.29 5.49 -9.61
C LEU A 324 -18.82 4.43 -8.63
N LEU A 325 -18.39 4.46 -7.37
CA LEU A 325 -18.92 3.56 -6.33
C LEU A 325 -20.42 3.78 -6.10
N GLN A 326 -20.84 5.05 -6.06
CA GLN A 326 -22.25 5.43 -5.91
C GLN A 326 -23.09 4.94 -7.10
N GLN A 327 -22.61 5.13 -8.34
CA GLN A 327 -23.30 4.67 -9.55
C GLN A 327 -23.43 3.13 -9.60
N GLN A 328 -22.47 2.43 -9.02
CA GLN A 328 -22.47 0.98 -8.90
C GLN A 328 -23.20 0.47 -7.66
N LYS A 329 -23.81 1.37 -6.87
CA LYS A 329 -24.58 1.08 -5.65
C LYS A 329 -23.75 0.41 -4.54
N ILE A 330 -22.43 0.58 -4.56
CA ILE A 330 -21.54 0.16 -3.46
C ILE A 330 -21.71 1.10 -2.26
N ILE A 331 -22.00 2.38 -2.53
CA ILE A 331 -22.38 3.39 -1.54
C ILE A 331 -23.66 4.09 -1.98
N ASP A 332 -24.38 4.69 -1.02
CA ASP A 332 -25.54 5.53 -1.30
C ASP A 332 -25.15 7.00 -1.56
N GLN A 333 -26.16 7.81 -1.88
CA GLN A 333 -25.98 9.23 -2.18
C GLN A 333 -25.55 10.04 -0.96
N GLU A 334 -26.09 9.73 0.23
CA GLU A 334 -25.77 10.43 1.47
C GLU A 334 -24.29 10.25 1.85
N LEU A 335 -23.80 9.01 1.78
CA LEU A 335 -22.40 8.69 2.02
C LEU A 335 -21.50 9.32 0.96
N TYR A 336 -21.92 9.37 -0.31
CA TYR A 336 -21.17 10.08 -1.35
C TYR A 336 -21.04 11.57 -1.05
N ASP A 337 -22.12 12.25 -0.69
CA ASP A 337 -22.11 13.69 -0.43
C ASP A 337 -21.23 14.01 0.79
N MET A 338 -21.32 13.19 1.84
CA MET A 338 -20.48 13.32 3.02
C MET A 338 -19.00 13.07 2.72
N LEU A 339 -18.65 11.99 2.00
CA LEU A 339 -17.25 11.67 1.71
C LEU A 339 -16.63 12.64 0.71
N SER A 340 -17.37 13.08 -0.31
CA SER A 340 -16.86 13.99 -1.34
C SER A 340 -16.56 15.40 -0.81
N ALA A 341 -17.23 15.80 0.28
CA ALA A 341 -16.99 17.03 1.01
C ALA A 341 -15.77 16.95 1.96
N ARG A 342 -15.32 15.75 2.34
CA ARG A 342 -14.12 15.60 3.19
C ARG A 342 -12.86 16.10 2.46
N PRO A 343 -11.92 16.74 3.17
CA PRO A 343 -10.60 17.03 2.61
C PRO A 343 -9.84 15.73 2.32
N LEU A 344 -8.75 15.82 1.55
CA LEU A 344 -7.93 14.65 1.19
C LEU A 344 -7.36 13.87 2.39
N GLY A 345 -7.23 14.51 3.55
CA GLY A 345 -6.77 13.85 4.77
C GLY A 345 -5.33 13.33 4.72
N VAL A 346 -4.52 13.79 3.75
CA VAL A 346 -3.12 13.39 3.63
C VAL A 346 -2.27 14.08 4.69
N GLN A 347 -1.34 13.33 5.27
CA GLN A 347 -0.41 13.85 6.25
C GLN A 347 0.59 14.81 5.58
N PRO A 348 1.15 15.78 6.34
CA PRO A 348 2.22 16.63 5.84
C PRO A 348 3.38 15.78 5.31
N ARG A 349 3.97 16.24 4.20
CA ARG A 349 5.10 15.53 3.59
C ARG A 349 6.25 15.45 4.59
N GLY A 350 6.74 14.25 4.86
CA GLY A 350 7.79 13.99 5.86
C GLY A 350 7.29 13.80 7.29
N GLY A 351 5.99 13.98 7.57
CA GLY A 351 5.43 13.86 8.92
C GLY A 351 5.20 12.41 9.39
N VAL A 352 5.02 11.45 8.46
CA VAL A 352 4.74 10.06 8.84
C VAL A 352 6.01 9.22 8.92
N ILE A 353 6.67 9.08 7.77
CA ILE A 353 7.96 8.42 7.63
C ILE A 353 8.99 9.54 7.71
N SER A 354 9.27 9.96 8.94
CA SER A 354 10.35 10.93 9.18
C SER A 354 11.66 10.17 9.10
N PRO A 355 12.55 10.47 8.13
CA PRO A 355 13.87 9.87 8.13
C PRO A 355 14.57 10.34 9.40
N GLN A 356 14.77 9.44 10.34
CA GLN A 356 15.48 9.68 11.61
C GLN A 356 16.98 9.49 11.39
N PRO A 357 17.74 10.46 10.82
CA PRO A 357 18.98 10.14 10.12
C PRO A 357 20.10 9.77 11.10
N ALA A 358 20.16 10.49 12.23
CA ALA A 358 21.11 10.24 13.32
C ALA A 358 20.89 8.85 13.94
N PHE A 359 19.65 8.52 14.31
CA PHE A 359 19.34 7.18 14.83
C PHE A 359 19.59 6.09 13.79
N MET A 360 19.21 6.32 12.52
CA MET A 360 19.43 5.36 11.44
C MET A 360 20.91 5.14 11.11
N GLN A 361 21.79 6.10 11.40
CA GLN A 361 23.23 5.89 11.30
C GLN A 361 23.71 4.86 12.32
N MET A 362 23.27 4.97 13.58
CA MET A 362 23.56 4.00 14.63
C MET A 362 23.00 2.61 14.28
N VAL A 363 21.75 2.54 13.80
CA VAL A 363 21.13 1.26 13.37
C VAL A 363 21.95 0.61 12.26
N ARG A 364 22.38 1.36 11.23
CA ARG A 364 23.20 0.80 10.13
C ARG A 364 24.56 0.31 10.63
N GLN A 365 25.21 1.04 11.53
CA GLN A 365 26.49 0.66 12.11
C GLN A 365 26.37 -0.64 12.92
N GLU A 366 25.32 -0.76 13.74
CA GLU A 366 25.09 -1.97 14.54
C GLU A 366 24.74 -3.18 13.67
N LEU A 367 23.91 -2.99 12.63
CA LEU A 367 23.60 -4.05 11.66
C LEU A 367 24.86 -4.55 10.96
N GLN A 368 25.73 -3.64 10.51
CA GLN A 368 27.00 -4.01 9.89
C GLN A 368 27.91 -4.77 10.87
N ALA A 369 27.98 -4.35 12.13
CA ALA A 369 28.81 -5.01 13.13
C ALA A 369 28.31 -6.42 13.48
N LYS A 370 26.99 -6.62 13.56
CA LYS A 370 26.38 -7.90 13.98
C LYS A 370 26.18 -8.89 12.84
N LEU A 371 25.82 -8.41 11.65
CA LEU A 371 25.39 -9.26 10.53
C LEU A 371 26.35 -9.19 9.33
N GLY A 372 27.24 -8.19 9.28
CA GLY A 372 28.11 -7.95 8.13
C GLY A 372 27.31 -7.77 6.85
N ASP A 373 27.83 -8.29 5.74
CA ASP A 373 27.16 -8.18 4.43
C ASP A 373 25.96 -9.11 4.25
N LYS A 374 25.75 -10.09 5.15
CA LYS A 374 24.63 -11.06 5.04
C LYS A 374 23.26 -10.39 5.05
N ILE A 375 23.14 -9.21 5.65
CA ILE A 375 21.89 -8.44 5.69
C ILE A 375 21.38 -8.07 4.28
N LYS A 376 22.29 -7.90 3.31
CA LYS A 376 21.96 -7.48 1.94
C LYS A 376 21.26 -8.58 1.12
N ASP A 377 21.51 -9.84 1.47
CA ASP A 377 20.95 -11.01 0.77
C ASP A 377 19.52 -11.36 1.23
N LEU A 378 19.11 -10.82 2.37
CA LEU A 378 17.80 -11.04 2.96
C LEU A 378 16.76 -10.13 2.29
N SER A 379 15.56 -10.66 2.09
CA SER A 379 14.42 -9.95 1.50
C SER A 379 13.28 -9.93 2.52
N GLY A 380 12.68 -8.76 2.76
CA GLY A 380 11.53 -8.61 3.65
C GLY A 380 11.87 -8.70 5.14
N VAL A 381 13.09 -8.34 5.52
CA VAL A 381 13.54 -8.36 6.92
C VAL A 381 12.75 -7.36 7.76
N LYS A 382 12.38 -7.75 8.97
CA LYS A 382 11.85 -6.84 10.00
C LYS A 382 12.94 -6.56 11.03
N ILE A 383 13.24 -5.29 11.25
CA ILE A 383 14.26 -4.82 12.18
C ILE A 383 13.53 -4.11 13.32
N PHE A 384 13.60 -4.66 14.52
CA PHE A 384 13.02 -4.07 15.72
C PHE A 384 14.10 -3.31 16.48
N THR A 385 13.86 -2.05 16.79
CA THR A 385 14.85 -1.16 17.40
C THR A 385 14.42 -0.71 18.79
N THR A 386 15.30 0.00 19.48
CA THR A 386 15.02 0.64 20.78
C THR A 386 14.45 2.06 20.63
N PHE A 387 14.13 2.49 19.41
CA PHE A 387 13.65 3.84 19.13
C PHE A 387 12.34 4.14 19.87
N ASP A 388 12.33 5.25 20.61
CA ASP A 388 11.16 5.76 21.32
C ASP A 388 10.64 7.02 20.62
N SER A 389 9.44 6.93 20.04
CA SER A 389 8.84 8.05 19.30
C SER A 389 8.48 9.23 20.21
N VAL A 390 8.05 8.98 21.45
CA VAL A 390 7.69 10.05 22.39
C VAL A 390 8.93 10.82 22.82
N ALA A 391 10.01 10.09 23.13
CA ALA A 391 11.28 10.72 23.51
C ALA A 391 11.90 11.49 22.33
N GLN A 392 11.85 10.94 21.12
CA GLN A 392 12.38 11.61 19.93
C GLN A 392 11.60 12.90 19.62
N ASP A 393 10.27 12.85 19.61
CA ASP A 393 9.44 14.03 19.34
C ASP A 393 9.68 15.14 20.38
N ALA A 394 9.84 14.77 21.66
CA ALA A 394 10.19 15.70 22.73
C ALA A 394 11.59 16.31 22.55
N ALA A 395 12.59 15.51 22.17
CA ALA A 395 13.96 15.96 21.93
C ALA A 395 14.05 16.89 20.71
N GLU A 396 13.40 16.53 19.60
CA GLU A 396 13.34 17.36 18.40
C GLU A 396 12.68 18.71 18.70
N LYS A 397 11.54 18.69 19.41
CA LYS A 397 10.85 19.92 19.82
C LYS A 397 11.74 20.81 20.71
N ALA A 398 12.42 20.23 21.70
CA ALA A 398 13.30 20.96 22.59
C ALA A 398 14.44 21.67 21.83
N VAL A 399 15.01 21.03 20.81
CA VAL A 399 16.07 21.63 19.97
C VAL A 399 15.49 22.72 19.06
N VAL A 400 14.40 22.43 18.35
CA VAL A 400 13.76 23.35 17.39
C VAL A 400 13.30 24.64 18.06
N GLU A 401 12.74 24.55 19.27
CA GLU A 401 12.27 25.72 20.03
C GLU A 401 13.38 26.37 20.86
N GLY A 402 14.24 25.55 21.49
CA GLY A 402 15.26 26.02 22.43
C GLY A 402 16.42 26.76 21.76
N VAL A 403 16.92 26.27 20.63
CA VAL A 403 18.06 26.90 19.92
C VAL A 403 17.76 28.36 19.52
N PRO A 404 16.62 28.67 18.86
CA PRO A 404 16.24 30.06 18.57
C PRO A 404 16.05 30.91 19.83
N ALA A 405 15.49 30.35 20.90
CA ALA A 405 15.29 31.07 22.16
C ALA A 405 16.63 31.48 22.80
N VAL A 406 17.60 30.57 22.84
CA VAL A 406 18.95 30.86 23.36
C VAL A 406 19.66 31.89 22.48
N LYS A 407 19.59 31.77 21.14
CA LYS A 407 20.14 32.79 20.22
C LYS A 407 19.60 34.18 20.50
N LYS A 408 18.27 34.29 20.65
CA LYS A 408 17.59 35.55 20.94
C LYS A 408 18.00 36.13 22.30
N GLN A 409 18.10 35.29 23.33
CA GLN A 409 18.51 35.71 24.67
C GLN A 409 19.97 36.20 24.71
N ARG A 410 20.86 35.52 23.99
CA ARG A 410 22.29 35.85 23.94
C ARG A 410 22.62 36.93 22.90
N LYS A 411 21.66 37.38 22.10
CA LYS A 411 21.85 38.31 20.97
C LYS A 411 22.92 37.83 19.97
N MET A 412 22.97 36.52 19.73
CA MET A 412 23.94 35.90 18.82
C MET A 412 23.24 35.47 17.52
N SER A 413 23.90 35.69 16.38
CA SER A 413 23.45 35.17 15.08
C SER A 413 23.60 33.65 15.00
N GLU A 414 24.64 33.10 15.63
CA GLU A 414 24.97 31.68 15.63
C GLU A 414 25.33 31.17 17.03
N LEU A 415 25.06 29.88 17.29
CA LEU A 415 25.48 29.16 18.49
C LEU A 415 26.54 28.17 18.01
N GLU A 416 27.74 28.67 17.77
CA GLU A 416 28.95 27.84 17.61
C GLU A 416 29.87 28.07 18.81
#